data_AF-A0A1Z9FQL0-F1
#
_entry.id   AF-A0A1Z9FQL0-F1
#
_cell.length_a   1.000
_cell.length_b   1.000
_cell.length_c   1.000
_cell.angle_alpha   90.00
_cell.angle_beta   90.00
_cell.angle_gamma   90.00
#
_symmetry.space_group_name_H-M   'P 1'
#
loop_
_entity.id
_entity.type
_entity.pdbx_description
1 polymer ?
#
loop_
_entity_poly.entity_id
_entity_poly.type
_entity_poly.pdbx_seq_one_letter_code
_entity_poly.pdbx_strand_id
1 'polypeptide(L)'
;MFKVKHGVAPDSISRRYKSAKYPFTEMKKAQWFEVPAGQPEAKVDRWGQCPAQRSAHSAGRRLGFKFQTYRTQSDSVVIKRVA
;
A
#
# COMPACT_ATOMS: atom_id res chain seq x y z
N MET A 1 0.04 10.49 -5.07
CA MET A 1 -0.23 9.13 -5.60
C MET A 1 0.98 8.24 -5.28
N PHE A 2 0.80 7.07 -4.68
CA PHE A 2 1.90 6.24 -4.15
C PHE A 2 2.48 5.31 -5.24
N LYS A 3 3.81 5.26 -5.37
CA LYS A 3 4.51 4.46 -6.38
C LYS A 3 4.96 3.13 -5.77
N VAL A 4 4.65 2.00 -6.44
CA VAL A 4 5.17 0.68 -6.07
C VAL A 4 6.69 0.67 -6.27
N LYS A 5 7.45 0.29 -5.23
CA LYS A 5 8.91 0.10 -5.31
C LYS A 5 9.16 -1.41 -5.56
N HIS A 6 9.90 -1.74 -6.62
CA HIS A 6 10.10 -3.13 -7.09
C HIS A 6 11.49 -3.68 -6.76
N GLY A 7 11.54 -4.99 -6.49
CA GLY A 7 12.62 -5.87 -6.97
C GLY A 7 12.10 -6.72 -8.15
N VAL A 8 12.20 -6.20 -9.38
CA VAL A 8 11.74 -6.77 -10.69
C VAL A 8 10.25 -6.57 -11.01
N ALA A 9 9.76 -5.95 -12.09
CA ALA A 9 10.05 -4.80 -12.97
C ALA A 9 8.75 -4.61 -13.84
N PRO A 10 8.68 -3.82 -14.93
CA PRO A 10 8.88 -2.38 -15.13
C PRO A 10 7.67 -1.72 -15.84
N ASP A 11 7.70 -0.38 -15.93
CA ASP A 11 7.06 0.54 -16.90
C ASP A 11 5.56 0.51 -17.26
N SER A 12 4.83 -0.56 -17.00
CA SER A 12 3.41 -0.67 -17.40
C SER A 12 2.43 -0.08 -16.37
N ILE A 13 2.92 0.13 -15.15
CA ILE A 13 2.07 0.48 -14.01
C ILE A 13 1.65 1.95 -14.09
N SER A 14 2.47 2.81 -14.69
CA SER A 14 2.29 4.27 -14.77
C SER A 14 0.97 4.73 -15.41
N ARG A 15 0.39 3.94 -16.34
CA ARG A 15 -0.79 4.37 -17.12
C ARG A 15 -2.15 4.01 -16.52
N ARG A 16 -2.24 3.11 -15.53
CA ARG A 16 -3.54 2.64 -14.99
C ARG A 16 -3.98 3.31 -13.69
N TYR A 17 -3.14 4.13 -13.08
CA TYR A 17 -3.41 4.81 -11.81
C TYR A 17 -4.42 5.97 -11.86
N LYS A 18 -5.26 6.11 -12.89
CA LYS A 18 -6.12 7.30 -13.02
C LYS A 18 -7.30 7.37 -12.03
N SER A 19 -7.60 6.32 -11.24
CA SER A 19 -8.75 6.37 -10.31
C SER A 19 -8.60 5.65 -8.96
N ALA A 20 -7.61 4.77 -8.76
CA ALA A 20 -7.42 4.06 -7.50
C ALA A 20 -6.37 4.75 -6.60
N LYS A 21 -6.75 5.08 -5.36
CA LYS A 21 -5.88 5.73 -4.35
C LYS A 21 -4.60 4.93 -4.06
N TYR A 22 -4.64 3.60 -4.22
CA TYR A 22 -3.52 2.69 -3.97
C TYR A 22 -3.43 1.58 -5.04
N PRO A 23 -2.22 1.08 -5.35
CA PRO A 23 -1.98 0.05 -6.38
C PRO A 23 -2.42 -1.39 -6.04
N PHE A 24 -3.34 -1.62 -5.09
CA PHE A 24 -3.60 -2.97 -4.55
C PHE A 24 -3.93 -4.04 -5.58
N THR A 25 -4.66 -3.68 -6.64
CA THR A 25 -5.06 -4.59 -7.73
C THR A 25 -3.90 -5.03 -8.61
N GLU A 26 -2.86 -4.21 -8.71
CA GLU A 26 -1.72 -4.41 -9.59
C GLU A 26 -0.47 -4.91 -8.84
N MET A 27 -0.51 -4.90 -7.51
CA MET A 27 0.55 -5.45 -6.67
C MET A 27 0.69 -6.95 -6.92
N LYS A 28 1.83 -7.38 -7.43
CA LYS A 28 2.23 -8.79 -7.48
C LYS A 28 2.73 -9.25 -6.10
N LYS A 29 2.82 -10.57 -5.91
CA LYS A 29 3.39 -11.16 -4.69
C LYS A 29 4.81 -10.61 -4.44
N ALA A 30 5.13 -10.38 -3.16
CA ALA A 30 6.37 -9.79 -2.66
C ALA A 30 6.62 -8.31 -2.99
N GLN A 31 5.73 -7.63 -3.73
CA GLN A 31 5.84 -6.20 -3.97
C GLN A 31 5.35 -5.38 -2.78
N TRP A 32 5.86 -4.15 -2.68
CA TRP A 32 5.44 -3.22 -1.65
C TRP A 32 5.40 -1.79 -2.18
N PHE A 33 4.61 -0.97 -1.50
CA PHE A 33 4.65 0.47 -1.65
C PHE A 33 4.65 1.13 -0.27
N GLU A 34 5.15 2.35 -0.24
CA GLU A 34 5.28 3.13 0.97
C GLU A 34 4.36 4.35 0.91
N VAL A 35 3.70 4.59 2.04
CA VAL A 35 2.90 5.77 2.31
C VAL A 35 3.71 6.64 3.27
N PRO A 36 4.30 7.77 2.81
CA PRO A 36 5.10 8.64 3.66
C PRO A 36 4.30 9.21 4.84
N ALA A 37 4.94 9.41 5.99
CA ALA A 37 4.31 9.92 7.21
C ALA A 37 3.60 11.27 7.04
N GLY A 38 4.07 12.12 6.12
CA GLY A 38 3.46 13.42 5.82
C GLY A 38 2.09 13.34 5.15
N GLN A 39 1.68 12.17 4.67
CA GLN A 39 0.39 11.96 4.03
C GLN A 39 -0.69 11.64 5.07
N PRO A 40 -1.91 12.18 4.93
CA PRO A 40 -3.02 11.86 5.85
C PRO A 40 -3.32 10.36 5.90
N GLU A 41 -2.95 9.61 4.87
CA GLU A 41 -3.08 8.17 4.79
C GLU A 41 -2.18 7.37 5.74
N ALA A 42 -1.05 7.94 6.17
CA ALA A 42 -0.13 7.34 7.14
C ALA A 42 -0.42 7.77 8.58
N LYS A 43 -1.27 8.80 8.77
CA LYS A 43 -1.65 9.29 10.10
C LYS A 43 -2.45 8.24 10.85
N VAL A 44 -2.07 8.07 12.11
CA VAL A 44 -2.73 7.18 13.05
C VAL A 44 -3.97 7.88 13.60
N ASP A 45 -5.07 7.14 13.67
CA ASP A 45 -6.27 7.60 14.37
C ASP A 45 -6.20 7.24 15.86
N ARG A 46 -7.23 7.63 16.62
CA ARG A 46 -7.32 7.36 18.07
C ARG A 46 -7.22 5.87 18.47
N TRP A 47 -7.32 4.96 17.51
CA TRP A 47 -7.32 3.51 17.72
C TRP A 47 -6.00 2.85 17.28
N GLY A 48 -4.96 3.63 16.97
CA GLY A 48 -3.69 3.08 16.53
C GLY A 48 -3.68 2.61 15.07
N GLN A 49 -4.73 2.89 14.29
CA GLN A 49 -4.85 2.46 12.90
C GLN A 49 -4.74 3.64 11.93
N CYS A 50 -4.17 3.40 10.75
CA CYS A 50 -4.14 4.41 9.68
C CYS A 50 -5.05 4.04 8.49
N PRO A 51 -5.50 5.04 7.69
CA PRO A 51 -6.30 4.79 6.50
C PRO A 51 -5.65 3.82 5.50
N ALA A 52 -4.32 3.86 5.36
CA ALA A 52 -3.58 2.96 4.49
C ALA A 52 -3.70 1.48 4.95
N GLN A 53 -3.58 1.21 6.25
CA GLN A 53 -3.75 -0.13 6.82
C GLN A 53 -5.18 -0.65 6.63
N ARG A 54 -6.19 0.18 6.92
CA ARG A 54 -7.60 -0.18 6.70
C ARG A 54 -7.89 -0.51 5.24
N SER A 55 -7.34 0.30 4.34
CA SER A 55 -7.48 0.11 2.90
C SER A 55 -6.81 -1.19 2.44
N ALA A 56 -5.64 -1.53 2.98
CA ALA A 56 -4.97 -2.79 2.69
C ALA A 56 -5.78 -4.01 3.18
N HIS A 57 -6.33 -3.95 4.39
CA HIS A 57 -7.18 -5.02 4.92
C HIS A 57 -8.45 -5.22 4.08
N SER A 58 -9.14 -4.13 3.74
CA SER A 58 -10.33 -4.16 2.89
C SER A 58 -10.02 -4.67 1.48
N ALA A 59 -8.92 -4.22 0.88
CA ALA A 59 -8.50 -4.66 -0.46
C ALA A 59 -8.10 -6.14 -0.45
N GLY A 60 -7.41 -6.61 0.60
CA GLY A 60 -7.04 -8.01 0.77
C GLY A 60 -8.27 -8.92 0.79
N ARG A 61 -9.29 -8.57 1.60
CA ARG A 61 -10.56 -9.31 1.63
C ARG A 61 -11.29 -9.31 0.29
N ARG A 62 -11.33 -8.16 -0.40
CA ARG A 62 -12.05 -8.02 -1.67
C ARG A 62 -11.38 -8.75 -2.83
N LEU A 63 -10.05 -8.75 -2.87
CA LEU A 63 -9.26 -9.27 -3.99
C LEU A 63 -8.72 -10.69 -3.74
N GLY A 64 -8.93 -11.25 -2.54
CA GLY A 64 -8.34 -12.54 -2.14
C GLY A 64 -6.82 -12.48 -1.93
N PHE A 65 -6.27 -11.27 -1.72
CA PHE A 65 -4.84 -11.07 -1.49
C PHE A 65 -4.54 -10.99 0.00
N LYS A 66 -3.30 -11.34 0.39
CA LYS A 66 -2.81 -11.07 1.74
C LYS A 66 -1.80 -9.95 1.68
N PHE A 67 -2.02 -8.92 2.48
CA PHE A 67 -1.10 -7.80 2.65
C PHE A 67 -0.55 -7.80 4.07
N GLN A 68 0.75 -7.60 4.19
CA GLN A 68 1.45 -7.30 5.44
C GLN A 68 1.71 -5.80 5.49
N THR A 69 1.35 -5.18 6.61
CA THR A 69 1.55 -3.76 6.84
C THR A 69 2.50 -3.55 8.00
N TYR A 70 3.51 -2.69 7.84
CA TYR A 70 4.41 -2.32 8.91
C TYR A 70 4.72 -0.82 8.86
N ARG A 71 5.16 -0.29 9.99
CA ARG A 71 5.48 1.13 10.16
C ARG A 71 6.99 1.28 10.27
N THR A 72 7.56 2.24 9.56
CA THR A 72 9.00 2.54 9.63
C THR A 72 9.29 3.44 10.82
N GLN A 73 10.58 3.59 11.16
CA GLN A 73 11.02 4.54 12.20
C GLN A 73 10.65 5.99 11.89
N SER A 74 10.50 6.33 10.59
CA SER A 74 10.08 7.64 10.12
C SER A 74 8.55 7.79 10.06
N ASP A 75 7.80 6.92 10.73
CA ASP A 75 6.33 6.87 10.73
C ASP A 75 5.66 6.60 9.38
N SER A 76 6.42 6.30 8.33
CA SER A 76 5.86 5.85 7.05
C SER A 76 5.21 4.49 7.20
N VAL A 77 4.17 4.23 6.42
CA VAL A 77 3.47 2.95 6.40
C VAL A 77 3.84 2.20 5.13
N VAL A 78 4.43 1.03 5.28
CA VAL A 78 4.75 0.15 4.16
C VAL A 78 3.71 -0.96 4.08
N ILE A 79 3.18 -1.17 2.88
CA ILE A 79 2.23 -2.24 2.58
C ILE A 79 2.87 -3.17 1.57
N LYS A 80 3.07 -4.43 1.97
CA LYS A 80 3.66 -5.50 1.17
C LYS A 80 2.62 -6.56 0.87
N ARG A 81 2.52 -7.02 -0.37
CA ARG A 81 1.70 -8.19 -0.70
C ARG A 81 2.47 -9.48 -0.42
N VAL A 82 1.88 -10.38 0.35
CA VAL A 82 2.48 -11.67 0.75
C VAL A 82 1.81 -12.88 0.11
N ALA A 83 0.53 -12.80 -0.26
CA ALA A 83 -0.19 -13.80 -1.06
C ALA A 83 -1.10 -13.12 -2.08
#